data_AF-A0A919SJY1-F1
#
_entry.id   AF-A0A919SJY1-F1
#
_cell.length_a   1.000
_cell.length_b   1.000
_cell.length_c   1.000
_cell.angle_alpha   90.00
_cell.angle_beta   90.00
_cell.angle_gamma   90.00
#
_symmetry.space_group_name_H-M   'P 1'
#
loop_
_entity.id
_entity.type
_entity.pdbx_description
1 polymer ?
#
loop_
_entity_poly.entity_id
_entity_poly.type
_entity_poly.pdbx_seq_one_letter_code
_entity_poly.pdbx_strand_id
1 'polypeptide(L)'
;MKRRLAAAAAAVAVVAAGAIAMQGTSEAAVLPNNFKSVGYLPSWAGSVSSIQYSKLTHINYAFVLPNANGTLQAVPDPAKLQSLVSLGHQNNVKVGLAVGGWNDGNDSAFEALAGNAGARTTFVNALMGLVGQYNLDGIDIDWEYPDPGTSGNNYTALMQQLSTALHGQGKLLTAAVVSEGGTANGVQPAVFGMVDWLNIMAYDGGSPHANYDWSIASVNFWKNRGLPAAKAVLGVPFYSRPGYKTYAQIVATNPAFANQDCATIAGVQECYNGLPTIRRKTQWAMANAGGIMNWELSQDATGANSLVSAIYATATGGGTPPTTPPPAGRTGRITGIGGKCVDIAAASSANGTAVQLYDCNGSAAQNWTVATDGTVRGLGKCLDVAAAGTANGSLVQIYDCNGTGAQQWQAQSNGTLRNPVSNKCLDASNNSSANGTRLHIWECFAGTNQRWTLPA
;
A
#
# COMPACT_ATOMS: atom_id res chain seq x y z
N MET A 1 90.07 6.97 -27.42
CA MET A 1 89.38 6.44 -26.22
C MET A 1 88.35 7.48 -25.77
N LYS A 2 87.10 7.05 -25.50
CA LYS A 2 85.91 7.77 -24.97
C LYS A 2 84.74 7.84 -25.96
N ARG A 3 83.79 6.93 -25.73
CA ARG A 3 82.42 6.88 -26.29
C ARG A 3 81.63 8.10 -25.80
N ARG A 4 80.80 8.70 -26.66
CA ARG A 4 79.66 9.55 -26.27
C ARG A 4 78.42 9.05 -27.02
N LEU A 5 77.39 8.72 -26.25
CA LEU A 5 76.09 8.22 -26.70
C LEU A 5 75.29 9.35 -27.36
N ALA A 6 74.60 9.01 -28.45
CA ALA A 6 73.56 9.84 -29.06
C ALA A 6 72.21 9.50 -28.43
N ALA A 7 71.49 10.52 -27.96
CA ALA A 7 70.10 10.42 -27.50
C ALA A 7 69.18 10.90 -28.63
N ALA A 8 68.24 10.06 -29.04
CA ALA A 8 67.16 10.41 -29.96
C ALA A 8 65.89 10.72 -29.15
N ALA A 9 65.28 11.89 -29.39
CA ALA A 9 64.03 12.31 -28.78
C ALA A 9 62.84 11.77 -29.59
N ALA A 10 61.89 11.13 -28.91
CA ALA A 10 60.61 10.69 -29.49
C ALA A 10 59.51 11.71 -29.19
N ALA A 11 58.78 12.15 -30.22
CA ALA A 11 57.59 12.97 -30.10
C ALA A 11 56.37 12.09 -29.82
N VAL A 12 55.60 12.42 -28.77
CA VAL A 12 54.35 11.75 -28.41
C VAL A 12 53.18 12.58 -28.94
N ALA A 13 52.37 11.98 -29.82
CA ALA A 13 51.09 12.53 -30.26
C ALA A 13 49.99 12.17 -29.23
N VAL A 14 49.30 13.18 -28.72
CA VAL A 14 48.15 13.01 -27.82
C VAL A 14 46.88 12.91 -28.66
N VAL A 15 46.22 11.75 -28.64
CA VAL A 15 44.88 11.56 -29.20
C VAL A 15 43.86 11.87 -28.11
N ALA A 16 43.08 12.94 -28.30
CA ALA A 16 41.96 13.25 -27.43
C ALA A 16 40.77 12.34 -27.78
N ALA A 17 40.46 11.38 -26.90
CA ALA A 17 39.23 10.60 -26.98
C ALA A 17 38.07 11.43 -26.41
N GLY A 18 37.12 11.81 -27.26
CA GLY A 18 35.86 12.40 -26.84
C GLY A 18 35.00 11.35 -26.12
N ALA A 19 34.63 11.63 -24.87
CA ALA A 19 33.71 10.79 -24.12
C ALA A 19 32.29 10.97 -24.68
N ILE A 20 31.75 9.91 -25.29
CA ILE A 20 30.32 9.79 -25.57
C ILE A 20 29.65 9.46 -24.23
N ALA A 21 28.85 10.39 -23.70
CA ALA A 21 28.02 10.13 -22.54
C ALA A 21 26.96 9.10 -22.92
N MET A 22 27.12 7.85 -22.45
CA MET A 22 26.05 6.87 -22.49
C MET A 22 24.95 7.34 -21.54
N GLN A 23 23.79 7.69 -22.10
CA GLN A 23 22.57 7.86 -21.32
C GLN A 23 22.24 6.51 -20.69
N GLY A 24 22.45 6.37 -19.38
CA GLY A 24 22.06 5.18 -18.65
C GLY A 24 20.54 5.00 -18.76
N THR A 25 20.10 3.86 -19.28
CA THR A 25 18.70 3.44 -19.23
C THR A 25 18.30 3.30 -17.76
N SER A 26 17.30 4.06 -17.31
CA SER A 26 16.77 3.88 -15.96
C SER A 26 15.99 2.58 -15.90
N GLU A 27 16.52 1.61 -15.16
CA GLU A 27 15.89 0.31 -14.95
C GLU A 27 14.65 0.46 -14.02
N ALA A 28 13.66 -0.41 -14.20
CA ALA A 28 12.47 -0.46 -13.35
C ALA A 28 12.85 -0.64 -11.88
N ALA A 29 11.93 -0.28 -11.00
CA ALA A 29 12.13 -0.46 -9.57
C ALA A 29 12.25 -1.96 -9.24
N VAL A 30 13.45 -2.45 -8.94
CA VAL A 30 13.62 -3.75 -8.28
C VAL A 30 13.37 -3.55 -6.79
N LEU A 31 12.11 -3.71 -6.38
CA LEU A 31 11.72 -3.51 -4.99
C LEU A 31 11.95 -4.78 -4.16
N PRO A 32 12.26 -4.64 -2.85
CA PRO A 32 12.54 -5.79 -1.98
C PRO A 32 11.40 -6.81 -1.98
N ASN A 33 11.75 -8.10 -1.88
CA ASN A 33 10.79 -9.20 -1.72
C ASN A 33 9.70 -9.25 -2.82
N ASN A 34 10.02 -8.84 -4.05
CA ASN A 34 9.07 -8.76 -5.18
C ASN A 34 7.85 -7.84 -4.88
N PHE A 35 8.05 -6.81 -4.07
CA PHE A 35 7.03 -5.82 -3.75
C PHE A 35 6.59 -5.07 -5.02
N LYS A 36 5.28 -4.86 -5.17
CA LYS A 36 4.72 -4.25 -6.39
C LYS A 36 4.45 -2.76 -6.18
N SER A 37 4.77 -1.97 -7.19
CA SER A 37 4.38 -0.56 -7.33
C SER A 37 3.61 -0.47 -8.65
N VAL A 38 2.29 -0.55 -8.55
CA VAL A 38 1.36 -0.60 -9.68
C VAL A 38 0.73 0.78 -9.86
N GLY A 39 0.78 1.34 -11.08
CA GLY A 39 0.09 2.58 -11.40
C GLY A 39 -0.97 2.38 -12.47
N TYR A 40 -2.15 2.98 -12.29
CA TYR A 40 -3.11 3.11 -13.38
C TYR A 40 -2.82 4.39 -14.18
N LEU A 41 -2.86 4.29 -15.51
CA LEU A 41 -2.81 5.43 -16.43
C LEU A 41 -4.07 5.42 -17.30
N PRO A 42 -4.99 6.37 -17.10
CA PRO A 42 -6.16 6.46 -17.94
C PRO A 42 -5.82 6.94 -19.36
N SER A 43 -6.64 6.57 -20.33
CA SER A 43 -6.52 7.00 -21.72
C SER A 43 -6.73 8.49 -21.87
N TRP A 44 -7.67 9.06 -21.10
CA TRP A 44 -8.09 10.46 -21.19
C TRP A 44 -7.19 11.47 -20.45
N ALA A 45 -6.27 11.03 -19.59
CA ALA A 45 -5.42 11.92 -18.80
C ALA A 45 -3.98 11.41 -18.64
N GLY A 46 -3.05 12.33 -18.35
CA GLY A 46 -1.63 12.01 -18.19
C GLY A 46 -0.87 11.79 -19.51
N SER A 47 0.45 11.98 -19.44
CA SER A 47 1.38 11.75 -20.54
C SER A 47 2.31 10.59 -20.21
N VAL A 48 2.59 9.74 -21.19
CA VAL A 48 3.56 8.63 -21.04
C VAL A 48 4.97 9.15 -20.72
N SER A 49 5.32 10.32 -21.24
CA SER A 49 6.64 10.94 -21.03
C SER A 49 6.84 11.49 -19.61
N SER A 50 5.77 11.75 -18.86
CA SER A 50 5.86 12.24 -17.47
C SER A 50 5.92 11.12 -16.43
N ILE A 51 5.84 9.86 -16.84
CA ILE A 51 5.82 8.71 -15.93
C ILE A 51 7.20 8.50 -15.32
N GLN A 52 7.22 8.30 -14.01
CA GLN A 52 8.43 8.01 -13.25
C GLN A 52 8.72 6.50 -13.29
N TYR A 53 9.05 5.97 -14.49
CA TYR A 53 9.16 4.53 -14.74
C TYR A 53 10.07 3.79 -13.75
N SER A 54 11.20 4.38 -13.36
CA SER A 54 12.15 3.81 -12.38
C SER A 54 11.59 3.61 -10.97
N LYS A 55 10.36 4.05 -10.71
CA LYS A 55 9.66 3.95 -9.42
C LYS A 55 8.45 3.01 -9.46
N LEU A 56 8.16 2.45 -10.62
CA LEU A 56 7.04 1.55 -10.87
C LEU A 56 7.56 0.17 -11.26
N THR A 57 6.76 -0.85 -10.96
CA THR A 57 6.99 -2.21 -11.47
C THR A 57 6.00 -2.57 -12.56
N HIS A 58 4.76 -2.07 -12.44
CA HIS A 58 3.69 -2.34 -13.39
C HIS A 58 2.87 -1.07 -13.67
N ILE A 59 2.35 -0.96 -14.88
CA ILE A 59 1.40 0.06 -15.27
C ILE A 59 0.20 -0.62 -15.93
N ASN A 60 -1.01 -0.31 -15.47
CA ASN A 60 -2.25 -0.72 -16.11
C ASN A 60 -2.81 0.43 -16.93
N TYR A 61 -2.90 0.26 -18.26
CA TYR A 61 -3.55 1.23 -19.12
C TYR A 61 -5.06 1.09 -19.03
N ALA A 62 -5.75 2.16 -18.65
CA ALA A 62 -7.18 2.18 -18.35
C ALA A 62 -7.95 3.02 -19.38
N PHE A 63 -9.06 2.60 -19.96
CA PHE A 63 -9.63 1.26 -19.98
C PHE A 63 -10.04 0.90 -21.40
N VAL A 64 -10.18 -0.40 -21.63
CA VAL A 64 -11.00 -0.92 -22.73
C VAL A 64 -12.29 -1.46 -22.14
N LEU A 65 -13.42 -1.24 -22.82
CA LEU A 65 -14.71 -1.75 -22.38
C LEU A 65 -15.11 -3.00 -23.15
N PRO A 66 -15.74 -4.00 -22.50
CA PRO A 66 -16.34 -5.13 -23.19
C PRO A 66 -17.65 -4.76 -23.88
N ASN A 67 -18.06 -5.60 -24.84
CA ASN A 67 -19.42 -5.69 -25.34
C ASN A 67 -20.09 -6.97 -24.80
N ALA A 68 -21.43 -6.98 -24.73
CA ALA A 68 -22.22 -8.09 -24.19
C ALA A 68 -22.02 -9.44 -24.92
N ASN A 69 -21.59 -9.43 -26.18
CA ASN A 69 -21.32 -10.63 -26.98
C ASN A 69 -19.87 -11.16 -26.82
N GLY A 70 -19.09 -10.54 -25.92
CA GLY A 70 -17.70 -10.88 -25.67
C GLY A 70 -16.70 -10.22 -26.62
N THR A 71 -17.10 -9.37 -27.58
CA THR A 71 -16.11 -8.53 -28.28
C THR A 71 -15.68 -7.36 -27.40
N LEU A 72 -14.70 -6.58 -27.86
CA LEU A 72 -14.22 -5.39 -27.17
C LEU A 72 -14.64 -4.13 -27.93
N GLN A 73 -14.87 -3.04 -27.22
CA GLN A 73 -14.89 -1.71 -27.81
C GLN A 73 -13.48 -1.35 -28.32
N ALA A 74 -13.41 -0.32 -29.17
CA ALA A 74 -12.13 0.16 -29.69
C ALA A 74 -11.21 0.61 -28.54
N VAL A 75 -9.91 0.29 -28.66
CA VAL A 75 -8.90 0.75 -27.70
C VAL A 75 -8.84 2.27 -27.71
N PRO A 76 -9.14 2.96 -26.59
CA PRO A 76 -9.04 4.42 -26.56
C PRO A 76 -7.58 4.86 -26.63
N ASP A 77 -7.29 5.84 -27.49
CA ASP A 77 -5.95 6.36 -27.75
C ASP A 77 -4.89 5.24 -27.93
N PRO A 78 -4.96 4.47 -29.02
CA PRO A 78 -4.05 3.35 -29.25
C PRO A 78 -2.59 3.81 -29.35
N ALA A 79 -2.33 5.01 -29.87
CA ALA A 79 -1.00 5.60 -29.99
C ALA A 79 -0.34 5.82 -28.63
N LYS A 80 -1.12 6.31 -27.64
CA LYS A 80 -0.66 6.42 -26.26
C LYS A 80 -0.37 5.06 -25.63
N LEU A 81 -1.22 4.05 -25.86
CA LEU A 81 -0.95 2.68 -25.38
C LEU A 81 0.35 2.12 -25.98
N GLN A 82 0.55 2.23 -27.29
CA GLN A 82 1.79 1.77 -27.96
C GLN A 82 3.03 2.48 -27.43
N SER A 83 2.92 3.79 -27.19
CA SER A 83 4.01 4.58 -26.61
C SER A 83 4.30 4.16 -25.17
N LEU A 84 3.26 3.90 -24.38
CA LEU A 84 3.37 3.43 -23.00
C LEU A 84 4.07 2.07 -22.93
N VAL A 85 3.65 1.10 -23.76
CA VAL A 85 4.29 -0.23 -23.80
C VAL A 85 5.75 -0.09 -24.20
N SER A 86 6.04 0.68 -25.25
CA SER A 86 7.41 0.88 -25.73
C SER A 86 8.32 1.47 -24.64
N LEU A 87 7.89 2.55 -23.99
CA LEU A 87 8.65 3.20 -22.92
C LEU A 87 8.72 2.34 -21.65
N GLY A 88 7.63 1.65 -21.31
CA GLY A 88 7.59 0.72 -20.18
C GLY A 88 8.64 -0.37 -20.34
N HIS A 89 8.65 -1.06 -21.48
CA HIS A 89 9.62 -2.12 -21.78
C HIS A 89 11.06 -1.61 -21.84
N GLN A 90 11.29 -0.43 -22.43
CA GLN A 90 12.63 0.20 -22.43
C GLN A 90 13.15 0.49 -21.02
N ASN A 91 12.25 0.69 -20.06
CA ASN A 91 12.56 0.93 -18.65
C ASN A 91 12.28 -0.31 -17.79
N ASN A 92 12.13 -1.51 -18.36
CA ASN A 92 11.82 -2.77 -17.65
C ASN A 92 10.54 -2.76 -16.80
N VAL A 93 9.60 -1.86 -17.06
CA VAL A 93 8.28 -1.79 -16.41
C VAL A 93 7.28 -2.61 -17.21
N LYS A 94 6.52 -3.45 -16.52
CA LYS A 94 5.47 -4.28 -17.12
C LYS A 94 4.23 -3.45 -17.45
N VAL A 95 3.67 -3.62 -18.63
CA VAL A 95 2.48 -2.86 -19.07
C VAL A 95 1.32 -3.81 -19.34
N GLY A 96 0.29 -3.72 -18.52
CA GLY A 96 -0.98 -4.42 -18.69
C GLY A 96 -2.07 -3.51 -19.28
N LEU A 97 -3.14 -4.14 -19.76
CA LEU A 97 -4.35 -3.45 -20.19
C LEU A 97 -5.48 -3.74 -19.19
N ALA A 98 -6.04 -2.68 -18.60
CA ALA A 98 -7.20 -2.78 -17.73
C ALA A 98 -8.49 -2.75 -18.54
N VAL A 99 -9.41 -3.66 -18.22
CA VAL A 99 -10.68 -3.85 -18.93
C VAL A 99 -11.83 -3.63 -17.96
N GLY A 100 -12.71 -2.68 -18.28
CA GLY A 100 -13.81 -2.27 -17.40
C GLY A 100 -13.64 -0.86 -16.83
N GLY A 101 -13.56 -0.78 -15.50
CA GLY A 101 -13.67 0.45 -14.71
C GLY A 101 -15.13 0.82 -14.41
N TRP A 102 -15.31 1.80 -13.52
CA TRP A 102 -16.61 2.24 -13.00
C TRP A 102 -17.75 2.34 -14.03
N ASN A 103 -17.51 2.95 -15.21
CA ASN A 103 -18.49 3.05 -16.31
C ASN A 103 -19.90 3.50 -15.86
N ASP A 104 -19.97 4.53 -15.02
CA ASP A 104 -21.20 5.04 -14.38
C ASP A 104 -22.00 3.96 -13.61
N GLY A 105 -21.31 2.96 -13.09
CA GLY A 105 -21.87 1.80 -12.40
C GLY A 105 -22.53 0.78 -13.33
N ASN A 106 -22.37 0.91 -14.66
CA ASN A 106 -22.95 -0.01 -15.62
C ASN A 106 -21.98 -1.15 -15.97
N ASP A 107 -22.28 -2.33 -15.45
CA ASP A 107 -21.54 -3.56 -15.69
C ASP A 107 -22.33 -4.60 -16.50
N SER A 108 -23.47 -4.22 -17.08
CA SER A 108 -24.37 -5.13 -17.81
C SER A 108 -23.70 -5.89 -18.96
N ALA A 109 -22.68 -5.28 -19.60
CA ALA A 109 -21.88 -5.94 -20.61
C ALA A 109 -21.05 -7.10 -20.04
N PHE A 110 -20.45 -6.91 -18.86
CA PHE A 110 -19.75 -7.98 -18.15
C PHE A 110 -20.71 -9.08 -17.72
N GLU A 111 -21.87 -8.74 -17.16
CA GLU A 111 -22.88 -9.72 -16.77
C GLU A 111 -23.30 -10.61 -17.96
N ALA A 112 -23.63 -9.98 -19.10
CA ALA A 112 -24.06 -10.69 -20.29
C ALA A 112 -22.95 -11.57 -20.89
N LEU A 113 -21.72 -11.05 -21.01
CA LEU A 113 -20.62 -11.82 -21.60
C LEU A 113 -20.18 -12.95 -20.67
N ALA A 114 -20.11 -12.70 -19.36
CA ALA A 114 -19.67 -13.69 -18.38
C ALA A 114 -20.71 -14.82 -18.24
N GLY A 115 -22.00 -14.50 -18.38
CA GLY A 115 -23.10 -15.47 -18.34
C GLY A 115 -23.16 -16.44 -19.53
N ASN A 116 -22.44 -16.16 -20.63
CA ASN A 116 -22.48 -16.99 -21.83
C ASN A 116 -21.09 -17.60 -22.15
N ALA A 117 -21.00 -18.94 -22.20
CA ALA A 117 -19.73 -19.63 -22.44
C ALA A 117 -19.06 -19.30 -23.78
N GLY A 118 -19.84 -19.08 -24.83
CA GLY A 118 -19.35 -18.64 -26.13
C GLY A 118 -18.82 -17.21 -26.07
N ALA A 119 -19.55 -16.29 -25.45
CA ALA A 119 -19.11 -14.91 -25.27
C ALA A 119 -17.85 -14.82 -24.42
N ARG A 120 -17.71 -15.61 -23.34
CA ARG A 120 -16.46 -15.72 -22.58
C ARG A 120 -15.28 -16.12 -23.48
N THR A 121 -15.46 -17.11 -24.34
CA THR A 121 -14.43 -17.56 -25.28
C THR A 121 -14.06 -16.46 -26.29
N THR A 122 -15.05 -15.77 -26.85
CA THR A 122 -14.84 -14.60 -27.73
C THR A 122 -14.04 -13.51 -27.02
N PHE A 123 -14.37 -13.23 -25.77
CA PHE A 123 -13.71 -12.21 -24.95
C PHE A 123 -12.27 -12.55 -24.63
N VAL A 124 -12.00 -13.78 -24.19
CA VAL A 124 -10.63 -14.26 -23.97
C VAL A 124 -9.82 -14.15 -25.26
N ASN A 125 -10.36 -14.59 -26.40
CA ASN A 125 -9.66 -14.52 -27.69
C ASN A 125 -9.39 -13.06 -28.12
N ALA A 126 -10.35 -12.16 -27.93
CA ALA A 126 -10.18 -10.75 -28.25
C ALA A 126 -9.06 -10.10 -27.41
N LEU A 127 -9.03 -10.39 -26.11
CA LEU A 127 -7.97 -9.91 -25.22
C LEU A 127 -6.61 -10.49 -25.55
N MET A 128 -6.51 -11.80 -25.84
CA MET A 128 -5.25 -12.40 -26.31
C MET A 128 -4.77 -11.77 -27.62
N GLY A 129 -5.71 -11.39 -28.51
CA GLY A 129 -5.44 -10.61 -29.71
C GLY A 129 -4.80 -9.25 -29.40
N LEU A 130 -5.35 -8.49 -28.45
CA LEU A 130 -4.77 -7.22 -28.01
C LEU A 130 -3.41 -7.42 -27.32
N VAL A 131 -3.24 -8.47 -26.51
CA VAL A 131 -1.96 -8.81 -25.86
C VAL A 131 -0.88 -9.02 -26.91
N GLY A 132 -1.16 -9.77 -27.97
CA GLY A 132 -0.23 -9.96 -29.09
C GLY A 132 0.00 -8.66 -29.89
N GLN A 133 -1.07 -7.96 -30.26
CA GLN A 133 -1.00 -6.76 -31.10
C GLN A 133 -0.19 -5.63 -30.45
N TYR A 134 -0.36 -5.42 -29.15
CA TYR A 134 0.27 -4.33 -28.42
C TYR A 134 1.49 -4.77 -27.62
N ASN A 135 1.88 -6.04 -27.68
CA ASN A 135 2.93 -6.64 -26.87
C ASN A 135 2.73 -6.40 -25.36
N LEU A 136 1.52 -6.61 -24.85
CA LEU A 136 1.21 -6.39 -23.44
C LEU A 136 1.82 -7.50 -22.57
N ASP A 137 2.11 -7.17 -21.30
CA ASP A 137 2.57 -8.15 -20.31
C ASP A 137 1.43 -8.87 -19.60
N GLY A 138 0.19 -8.38 -19.70
CA GLY A 138 -0.97 -9.01 -19.09
C GLY A 138 -2.26 -8.22 -19.24
N ILE A 139 -3.31 -8.75 -18.61
CA ILE A 139 -4.64 -8.14 -18.53
C ILE A 139 -5.02 -7.95 -17.07
N ASP A 140 -5.62 -6.80 -16.77
CA ASP A 140 -6.26 -6.50 -15.51
C ASP A 140 -7.78 -6.43 -15.70
N ILE A 141 -8.54 -7.23 -14.97
CA ILE A 141 -10.01 -7.19 -15.02
C ILE A 141 -10.51 -6.26 -13.91
N ASP A 142 -11.12 -5.16 -14.31
CA ASP A 142 -11.73 -4.17 -13.42
C ASP A 142 -13.25 -4.16 -13.61
N TRP A 143 -13.89 -5.29 -13.30
CA TRP A 143 -15.34 -5.38 -13.31
C TRP A 143 -15.87 -4.84 -11.98
N GLU A 144 -16.58 -3.73 -12.05
CA GLU A 144 -17.24 -3.06 -10.93
C GLU A 144 -18.78 -3.19 -10.95
N TYR A 145 -19.40 -4.20 -10.33
CA TYR A 145 -18.80 -5.34 -9.63
C TYR A 145 -19.61 -6.62 -9.84
N PRO A 146 -18.96 -7.79 -9.95
CA PRO A 146 -19.69 -9.05 -9.97
C PRO A 146 -20.43 -9.22 -8.64
N ASP A 147 -21.73 -9.47 -8.71
CA ASP A 147 -22.56 -9.73 -7.53
C ASP A 147 -22.36 -11.16 -7.00
N PRO A 148 -22.55 -11.41 -5.69
CA PRO A 148 -22.55 -12.76 -5.14
C PRO A 148 -23.64 -13.64 -5.80
N GLY A 149 -23.35 -14.94 -5.96
CA GLY A 149 -24.27 -15.89 -6.60
C GLY A 149 -23.95 -16.12 -8.07
N THR A 150 -24.96 -16.04 -8.95
CA THR A 150 -24.81 -16.35 -10.38
C THR A 150 -23.75 -15.49 -11.06
N SER A 151 -23.74 -14.18 -10.81
CA SER A 151 -22.74 -13.26 -11.35
C SER A 151 -21.32 -13.67 -10.92
N GLY A 152 -21.10 -13.93 -9.62
CA GLY A 152 -19.81 -14.40 -9.11
C GLY A 152 -19.37 -15.77 -9.66
N ASN A 153 -20.31 -16.69 -9.93
CA ASN A 153 -20.00 -17.96 -10.61
C ASN A 153 -19.53 -17.70 -12.06
N ASN A 154 -20.21 -16.79 -12.76
CA ASN A 154 -19.86 -16.38 -14.12
C ASN A 154 -18.51 -15.68 -14.18
N TYR A 155 -18.23 -14.78 -13.23
CA TYR A 155 -16.93 -14.14 -13.03
C TYR A 155 -15.84 -15.20 -12.82
N THR A 156 -16.06 -16.17 -11.93
CA THR A 156 -15.10 -17.25 -11.67
C THR A 156 -14.81 -18.08 -12.92
N ALA A 157 -15.84 -18.42 -13.70
CA ALA A 157 -15.68 -19.14 -14.97
C ALA A 157 -14.91 -18.33 -16.02
N LEU A 158 -15.13 -17.01 -16.09
CA LEU A 158 -14.39 -16.10 -16.94
C LEU A 158 -12.91 -16.02 -16.53
N MET A 159 -12.64 -15.79 -15.24
CA MET A 159 -11.28 -15.71 -14.70
C MET A 159 -10.50 -17.00 -14.91
N GLN A 160 -11.15 -18.17 -14.82
CA GLN A 160 -10.51 -19.46 -15.12
C GLN A 160 -10.07 -19.57 -16.58
N GLN A 161 -10.90 -19.12 -17.54
CA GLN A 161 -10.52 -19.15 -18.96
C GLN A 161 -9.39 -18.16 -19.27
N LEU A 162 -9.46 -16.95 -18.70
CA LEU A 162 -8.41 -15.95 -18.82
C LEU A 162 -7.08 -16.45 -18.24
N SER A 163 -7.11 -17.04 -17.04
CA SER A 163 -5.92 -17.56 -16.37
C SER A 163 -5.23 -18.62 -17.24
N THR A 164 -5.98 -19.61 -17.73
CA THR A 164 -5.43 -20.64 -18.63
C THR A 164 -4.79 -20.02 -19.89
N ALA A 165 -5.46 -19.06 -20.53
CA ALA A 165 -4.97 -18.47 -21.77
C ALA A 165 -3.73 -17.58 -21.57
N LEU A 166 -3.77 -16.69 -20.56
CA LEU A 166 -2.70 -15.74 -20.27
C LEU A 166 -1.46 -16.45 -19.71
N HIS A 167 -1.63 -17.29 -18.69
CA HIS A 167 -0.52 -18.04 -18.09
C HIS A 167 0.09 -19.03 -19.08
N GLY A 168 -0.71 -19.59 -19.99
CA GLY A 168 -0.23 -20.41 -21.11
C GLY A 168 0.73 -19.68 -22.07
N GLN A 169 0.75 -18.35 -22.06
CA GLN A 169 1.69 -17.52 -22.82
C GLN A 169 2.67 -16.74 -21.92
N GLY A 170 2.75 -17.07 -20.62
CA GLY A 170 3.58 -16.36 -19.65
C GLY A 170 3.15 -14.91 -19.40
N LYS A 171 1.88 -14.59 -19.63
CA LYS A 171 1.27 -13.28 -19.42
C LYS A 171 0.55 -13.23 -18.08
N LEU A 172 0.47 -12.04 -17.51
CA LEU A 172 -0.15 -11.82 -16.20
C LEU A 172 -1.67 -11.71 -16.31
N LEU A 173 -2.37 -12.20 -15.28
CA LEU A 173 -3.78 -11.92 -15.03
C LEU A 173 -3.92 -11.29 -13.65
N THR A 174 -4.44 -10.07 -13.60
CA THR A 174 -4.75 -9.37 -12.35
C THR A 174 -6.20 -8.91 -12.35
N ALA A 175 -6.68 -8.44 -11.21
CA ALA A 175 -7.98 -7.80 -11.13
C ALA A 175 -7.99 -6.69 -10.08
N ALA A 176 -8.67 -5.59 -10.41
CA ALA A 176 -9.10 -4.61 -9.43
C ALA A 176 -10.39 -5.08 -8.77
N VAL A 177 -10.46 -4.95 -7.44
CA VAL A 177 -11.58 -5.47 -6.63
C VAL A 177 -12.00 -4.46 -5.59
N VAL A 178 -13.29 -4.48 -5.24
CA VAL A 178 -13.85 -3.66 -4.17
C VAL A 178 -13.07 -3.78 -2.86
N SER A 179 -13.04 -2.73 -2.06
CA SER A 179 -12.34 -2.65 -0.77
C SER A 179 -12.69 -3.80 0.19
N GLU A 180 -13.96 -3.93 0.56
CA GLU A 180 -14.47 -4.93 1.50
C GLU A 180 -16.01 -5.05 1.40
N GLY A 181 -16.61 -5.92 2.23
CA GLY A 181 -18.07 -6.01 2.38
C GLY A 181 -18.75 -7.07 1.51
N GLY A 182 -20.09 -6.97 1.38
CA GLY A 182 -20.92 -7.99 0.75
C GLY A 182 -20.62 -8.21 -0.73
N THR A 183 -20.43 -7.11 -1.48
CA THR A 183 -20.08 -7.12 -2.91
C THR A 183 -18.79 -7.90 -3.19
N ALA A 184 -17.82 -7.87 -2.27
CA ALA A 184 -16.57 -8.60 -2.42
C ALA A 184 -16.77 -10.13 -2.55
N ASN A 185 -17.92 -10.67 -2.12
CA ASN A 185 -18.24 -12.09 -2.22
C ASN A 185 -18.56 -12.54 -3.66
N GLY A 186 -18.77 -11.63 -4.62
CA GLY A 186 -18.84 -11.99 -6.04
C GLY A 186 -17.51 -12.51 -6.58
N VAL A 187 -16.38 -12.05 -6.03
CA VAL A 187 -15.06 -12.62 -6.30
C VAL A 187 -14.82 -13.80 -5.36
N GLN A 188 -14.98 -15.03 -5.84
CA GLN A 188 -14.87 -16.23 -5.00
C GLN A 188 -13.40 -16.59 -4.69
N PRO A 189 -13.11 -17.26 -3.54
CA PRO A 189 -11.74 -17.66 -3.19
C PRO A 189 -11.01 -18.50 -4.24
N ALA A 190 -11.74 -19.25 -5.08
CA ALA A 190 -11.16 -19.98 -6.20
C ALA A 190 -10.35 -19.07 -7.16
N VAL A 191 -10.77 -17.81 -7.32
CA VAL A 191 -10.09 -16.81 -8.16
C VAL A 191 -8.69 -16.47 -7.64
N PHE A 192 -8.43 -16.62 -6.33
CA PHE A 192 -7.12 -16.26 -5.75
C PHE A 192 -5.98 -17.14 -6.27
N GLY A 193 -6.30 -18.36 -6.73
CA GLY A 193 -5.38 -19.25 -7.43
C GLY A 193 -5.17 -18.89 -8.90
N MET A 194 -6.12 -18.18 -9.53
CA MET A 194 -6.17 -17.88 -10.96
C MET A 194 -5.45 -16.57 -11.32
N VAL A 195 -5.39 -15.61 -10.39
CA VAL A 195 -4.75 -14.31 -10.59
C VAL A 195 -3.32 -14.30 -10.06
N ASP A 196 -2.46 -13.48 -10.65
CA ASP A 196 -1.14 -13.17 -10.15
C ASP A 196 -1.23 -12.34 -8.86
N TRP A 197 -2.13 -11.35 -8.82
CA TRP A 197 -2.54 -10.64 -7.60
C TRP A 197 -3.88 -9.91 -7.78
N LEU A 198 -4.44 -9.42 -6.67
CA LEU A 198 -5.58 -8.51 -6.64
C LEU A 198 -5.15 -7.10 -6.23
N ASN A 199 -5.57 -6.11 -7.01
CA ASN A 199 -5.48 -4.69 -6.70
C ASN A 199 -6.72 -4.28 -5.89
N ILE A 200 -6.57 -4.16 -4.56
CA ILE A 200 -7.70 -3.89 -3.65
C ILE A 200 -7.95 -2.38 -3.64
N MET A 201 -9.10 -1.94 -4.16
CA MET A 201 -9.49 -0.53 -4.27
C MET A 201 -9.90 0.05 -2.90
N ALA A 202 -8.93 0.18 -2.00
CA ALA A 202 -9.09 0.66 -0.63
C ALA A 202 -9.21 2.20 -0.56
N TYR A 203 -10.07 2.75 -1.42
CA TYR A 203 -10.48 4.15 -1.52
C TYR A 203 -11.98 4.23 -1.84
N ASP A 204 -12.52 5.45 -1.94
CA ASP A 204 -13.95 5.73 -2.14
C ASP A 204 -14.91 5.17 -1.08
N GLY A 205 -14.36 4.64 0.01
CA GLY A 205 -15.02 4.33 1.26
C GLY A 205 -14.16 4.77 2.45
N GLY A 206 -14.62 4.46 3.66
CA GLY A 206 -14.04 4.99 4.89
C GLY A 206 -14.44 6.45 5.16
N SER A 207 -14.25 6.91 6.40
CA SER A 207 -14.55 8.29 6.80
C SER A 207 -13.37 8.90 7.55
N PRO A 208 -12.61 9.84 6.94
CA PRO A 208 -12.71 10.30 5.55
C PRO A 208 -12.32 9.21 4.53
N HIS A 209 -12.55 9.47 3.23
CA HIS A 209 -12.28 8.49 2.18
C HIS A 209 -10.82 7.99 2.26
N ALA A 210 -10.62 6.69 2.12
CA ALA A 210 -9.29 6.07 2.15
C ALA A 210 -8.46 6.40 3.42
N ASN A 211 -9.08 6.59 4.59
CA ASN A 211 -8.32 6.73 5.83
C ASN A 211 -7.48 5.46 6.11
N TYR A 212 -6.40 5.60 6.88
CA TYR A 212 -5.42 4.54 7.09
C TYR A 212 -6.05 3.25 7.65
N ASP A 213 -6.77 3.33 8.77
CA ASP A 213 -7.27 2.15 9.48
C ASP A 213 -8.25 1.36 8.61
N TRP A 214 -9.13 2.06 7.89
CA TRP A 214 -10.06 1.44 6.95
C TRP A 214 -9.33 0.76 5.79
N SER A 215 -8.33 1.42 5.17
CA SER A 215 -7.58 0.79 4.08
C SER A 215 -6.83 -0.48 4.53
N ILE A 216 -6.32 -0.50 5.77
CA ILE A 216 -5.69 -1.70 6.34
C ILE A 216 -6.74 -2.79 6.60
N ALA A 217 -7.92 -2.42 7.10
CA ALA A 217 -9.03 -3.35 7.30
C ALA A 217 -9.45 -4.00 5.98
N SER A 218 -9.55 -3.23 4.89
CA SER A 218 -9.90 -3.74 3.55
C SER A 218 -8.91 -4.81 3.06
N VAL A 219 -7.60 -4.57 3.18
CA VAL A 219 -6.60 -5.58 2.78
C VAL A 219 -6.66 -6.82 3.66
N ASN A 220 -6.85 -6.64 4.97
CA ASN A 220 -6.99 -7.77 5.89
C ASN A 220 -8.29 -8.56 5.64
N PHE A 221 -9.37 -7.91 5.22
CA PHE A 221 -10.61 -8.57 4.82
C PHE A 221 -10.35 -9.59 3.70
N TRP A 222 -9.65 -9.20 2.63
CA TRP A 222 -9.30 -10.13 1.55
C TRP A 222 -8.35 -11.24 2.00
N LYS A 223 -7.34 -10.93 2.82
CA LYS A 223 -6.44 -11.96 3.39
C LYS A 223 -7.18 -12.96 4.28
N ASN A 224 -8.13 -12.51 5.09
CA ASN A 224 -8.96 -13.36 5.94
C ASN A 224 -9.87 -14.29 5.14
N ARG A 225 -10.18 -13.95 3.89
CA ARG A 225 -10.88 -14.82 2.94
C ARG A 225 -9.97 -15.85 2.27
N GLY A 226 -8.66 -15.81 2.54
CA GLY A 226 -7.67 -16.75 2.02
C GLY A 226 -6.76 -16.19 0.92
N LEU A 227 -6.83 -14.89 0.59
CA LEU A 227 -5.88 -14.29 -0.36
C LEU A 227 -4.46 -14.27 0.24
N PRO A 228 -3.44 -14.87 -0.39
CA PRO A 228 -2.09 -14.81 0.12
C PRO A 228 -1.58 -13.37 0.21
N ALA A 229 -0.81 -13.03 1.25
CA ALA A 229 -0.31 -11.67 1.45
C ALA A 229 0.46 -11.14 0.23
N ALA A 230 1.29 -11.97 -0.42
CA ALA A 230 2.05 -11.60 -1.62
C ALA A 230 1.18 -11.26 -2.86
N LYS A 231 -0.10 -11.66 -2.84
CA LYS A 231 -1.12 -11.39 -3.87
C LYS A 231 -2.10 -10.29 -3.48
N ALA A 232 -1.98 -9.70 -2.28
CA ALA A 232 -2.81 -8.59 -1.83
C ALA A 232 -2.08 -7.28 -2.09
N VAL A 233 -2.55 -6.46 -3.05
CA VAL A 233 -1.94 -5.16 -3.37
C VAL A 233 -2.87 -4.04 -2.89
N LEU A 234 -2.36 -3.16 -2.03
CA LEU A 234 -3.15 -2.10 -1.40
C LEU A 234 -3.31 -0.90 -2.34
N GLY A 235 -4.55 -0.60 -2.74
CA GLY A 235 -4.90 0.60 -3.50
C GLY A 235 -4.82 1.89 -2.67
N VAL A 236 -4.28 2.95 -3.26
CA VAL A 236 -4.24 4.30 -2.69
C VAL A 236 -4.74 5.35 -3.70
N PRO A 237 -5.52 6.35 -3.27
CA PRO A 237 -6.03 7.38 -4.16
C PRO A 237 -5.05 8.54 -4.30
N PHE A 238 -4.89 9.07 -5.50
CA PHE A 238 -4.17 10.33 -5.79
C PHE A 238 -5.14 11.50 -6.02
N TYR A 239 -6.33 11.42 -5.44
CA TYR A 239 -7.38 12.43 -5.49
C TYR A 239 -8.10 12.50 -4.15
N SER A 240 -9.00 13.47 -4.03
CA SER A 240 -9.82 13.70 -2.84
C SER A 240 -11.29 13.33 -3.02
N ARG A 241 -11.95 13.14 -1.87
CA ARG A 241 -13.40 13.19 -1.72
C ARG A 241 -13.77 14.13 -0.55
N PRO A 242 -14.98 14.71 -0.54
CA PRO A 242 -15.96 14.72 -1.61
C PRO A 242 -15.70 15.75 -2.72
N GLY A 243 -14.62 16.55 -2.66
CA GLY A 243 -14.39 17.65 -3.62
C GLY A 243 -13.76 17.26 -4.97
N TYR A 244 -13.31 16.02 -5.15
CA TYR A 244 -12.81 15.47 -6.43
C TYR A 244 -11.57 16.18 -7.01
N LYS A 245 -10.80 16.93 -6.22
CA LYS A 245 -9.51 17.46 -6.67
C LYS A 245 -8.46 16.37 -6.76
N THR A 246 -7.60 16.47 -7.76
CA THR A 246 -6.36 15.68 -7.81
C THR A 246 -5.40 16.14 -6.71
N TYR A 247 -4.56 15.23 -6.23
CA TYR A 247 -3.52 15.55 -5.26
C TYR A 247 -2.59 16.67 -5.78
N ALA A 248 -2.23 16.63 -7.07
CA ALA A 248 -1.47 17.68 -7.73
C ALA A 248 -2.12 19.07 -7.60
N GLN A 249 -3.43 19.19 -7.85
CA GLN A 249 -4.17 20.46 -7.73
C GLN A 249 -4.22 20.96 -6.28
N ILE A 250 -4.36 20.05 -5.33
CA ILE A 250 -4.37 20.37 -3.89
C ILE A 250 -3.02 20.94 -3.47
N VAL A 251 -1.93 20.23 -3.78
CA VAL A 251 -0.57 20.65 -3.44
C VAL A 251 -0.15 21.92 -4.18
N ALA A 252 -0.61 22.13 -5.41
CA ALA A 252 -0.36 23.36 -6.15
C ALA A 252 -1.02 24.59 -5.50
N THR A 253 -2.11 24.40 -4.74
CA THR A 253 -2.76 25.50 -4.00
C THR A 253 -1.94 25.91 -2.77
N ASN A 254 -1.41 24.93 -2.04
CA ASN A 254 -0.48 25.17 -0.94
C ASN A 254 0.41 23.93 -0.75
N PRO A 255 1.75 24.04 -0.97
CA PRO A 255 2.65 22.91 -0.81
C PRO A 255 2.61 22.23 0.57
N ALA A 256 2.21 22.95 1.63
CA ALA A 256 2.05 22.37 2.96
C ALA A 256 0.95 21.28 3.03
N PHE A 257 -0.03 21.33 2.13
CA PHE A 257 -1.08 20.31 2.01
C PHE A 257 -0.52 18.94 1.60
N ALA A 258 0.70 18.88 1.05
CA ALA A 258 1.37 17.61 0.80
C ALA A 258 1.54 16.76 2.08
N ASN A 259 1.53 17.38 3.27
CA ASN A 259 1.69 16.72 4.57
C ASN A 259 0.39 16.63 5.39
N GLN A 260 -0.77 16.76 4.73
CA GLN A 260 -2.09 16.66 5.36
C GLN A 260 -2.94 15.61 4.64
N ASP A 261 -4.02 15.16 5.28
CA ASP A 261 -5.00 14.23 4.69
C ASP A 261 -6.36 14.89 4.45
N CYS A 262 -6.57 16.13 4.91
CA CYS A 262 -7.72 16.93 4.56
C CYS A 262 -7.34 18.41 4.53
N ALA A 263 -7.89 19.16 3.59
CA ALA A 263 -7.80 20.61 3.53
C ALA A 263 -9.11 21.22 3.02
N THR A 264 -9.45 22.43 3.44
CA THR A 264 -10.58 23.17 2.87
C THR A 264 -10.06 24.11 1.78
N ILE A 265 -10.48 23.89 0.54
CA ILE A 265 -10.07 24.70 -0.62
C ILE A 265 -11.34 25.31 -1.23
N ALA A 266 -11.37 26.65 -1.32
CA ALA A 266 -12.53 27.39 -1.83
C ALA A 266 -13.87 26.99 -1.17
N GLY A 267 -13.85 26.72 0.15
CA GLY A 267 -15.02 26.33 0.92
C GLY A 267 -15.45 24.86 0.80
N VAL A 268 -14.76 24.06 -0.02
CA VAL A 268 -15.02 22.62 -0.17
C VAL A 268 -13.97 21.84 0.61
N GLN A 269 -14.42 20.82 1.35
CA GLN A 269 -13.52 19.90 2.04
C GLN A 269 -12.94 18.90 1.04
N GLU A 270 -11.62 18.87 0.98
CA GLU A 270 -10.83 17.95 0.17
C GLU A 270 -10.12 17.01 1.13
N CYS A 271 -10.65 15.81 1.34
CA CYS A 271 -9.93 14.76 2.07
C CYS A 271 -9.30 13.78 1.10
N TYR A 272 -8.02 13.48 1.28
CA TYR A 272 -7.13 12.73 0.40
C TYR A 272 -6.08 11.99 1.25
N ASN A 273 -5.03 11.45 0.64
CA ASN A 273 -3.88 10.91 1.38
C ASN A 273 -2.61 11.70 1.05
N GLY A 274 -2.08 12.43 2.04
CA GLY A 274 -0.80 13.11 1.93
C GLY A 274 0.39 12.17 2.03
N LEU A 275 1.59 12.74 1.89
CA LEU A 275 2.86 12.01 1.98
C LEU A 275 2.96 11.15 3.26
N PRO A 276 2.60 11.62 4.47
CA PRO A 276 2.71 10.80 5.68
C PRO A 276 1.86 9.53 5.61
N THR A 277 0.60 9.65 5.16
CA THR A 277 -0.32 8.51 5.08
C THR A 277 0.05 7.55 3.97
N ILE A 278 0.48 8.04 2.80
CA ILE A 278 0.99 7.19 1.73
C ILE A 278 2.23 6.40 2.18
N ARG A 279 3.18 7.05 2.88
CA ARG A 279 4.35 6.36 3.44
C ARG A 279 3.95 5.30 4.46
N ARG A 280 3.01 5.62 5.37
CA ARG A 280 2.53 4.70 6.40
C ARG A 280 1.82 3.48 5.79
N LYS A 281 0.95 3.68 4.80
CA LYS A 281 0.30 2.59 4.04
C LYS A 281 1.34 1.72 3.33
N THR A 282 2.33 2.34 2.69
CA THR A 282 3.43 1.63 2.02
C THR A 282 4.23 0.78 3.00
N GLN A 283 4.63 1.34 4.14
CA GLN A 283 5.39 0.63 5.17
C GLN A 283 4.60 -0.56 5.73
N TRP A 284 3.30 -0.37 5.99
CA TRP A 284 2.45 -1.48 6.40
C TRP A 284 2.35 -2.56 5.31
N ALA A 285 2.17 -2.16 4.05
CA ALA A 285 2.07 -3.09 2.92
C ALA A 285 3.36 -3.89 2.75
N MET A 286 4.54 -3.27 2.87
CA MET A 286 5.82 -4.00 2.79
C MET A 286 5.93 -5.13 3.83
N ALA A 287 5.35 -4.93 5.01
CA ALA A 287 5.38 -5.92 6.07
C ALA A 287 4.24 -6.94 6.00
N ASN A 288 3.15 -6.65 5.29
CA ASN A 288 1.88 -7.39 5.43
C ASN A 288 1.15 -7.72 4.12
N ALA A 289 1.67 -7.28 2.97
CA ALA A 289 1.01 -7.32 1.67
C ALA A 289 2.04 -7.42 0.53
N GLY A 290 1.56 -7.53 -0.70
CA GLY A 290 2.37 -7.77 -1.89
C GLY A 290 2.74 -6.51 -2.67
N GLY A 291 2.20 -5.35 -2.32
CA GLY A 291 2.46 -4.10 -3.03
C GLY A 291 1.53 -2.94 -2.69
N ILE A 292 1.77 -1.82 -3.36
CA ILE A 292 0.88 -0.68 -3.49
C ILE A 292 0.40 -0.56 -4.94
N MET A 293 -0.87 -0.20 -5.10
CA MET A 293 -1.49 0.22 -6.36
C MET A 293 -1.97 1.66 -6.22
N ASN A 294 -1.84 2.50 -7.23
CA ASN A 294 -2.38 3.87 -7.22
C ASN A 294 -3.44 4.12 -8.30
N TRP A 295 -4.48 4.85 -7.91
CA TRP A 295 -5.47 5.45 -8.80
C TRP A 295 -5.46 6.98 -8.62
N GLU A 296 -4.96 7.77 -9.58
CA GLU A 296 -4.17 7.34 -10.75
C GLU A 296 -2.98 8.27 -11.04
N LEU A 297 -2.02 7.78 -11.83
CA LEU A 297 -0.68 8.36 -11.98
C LEU A 297 -0.66 9.83 -12.40
N SER A 298 -1.61 10.27 -13.22
CA SER A 298 -1.66 11.64 -13.74
C SER A 298 -2.11 12.67 -12.71
N GLN A 299 -2.59 12.22 -11.55
CA GLN A 299 -3.07 13.05 -10.46
C GLN A 299 -1.99 13.32 -9.41
N ASP A 300 -0.83 12.69 -9.56
CA ASP A 300 0.31 12.88 -8.67
C ASP A 300 0.94 14.27 -8.84
N ALA A 301 1.49 14.81 -7.75
CA ALA A 301 2.39 15.95 -7.82
C ALA A 301 3.78 15.51 -8.32
N THR A 302 4.65 16.47 -8.64
CA THR A 302 6.01 16.20 -9.10
C THR A 302 7.05 16.49 -8.01
N GLY A 303 8.28 16.04 -8.24
CA GLY A 303 9.41 16.33 -7.36
C GLY A 303 9.22 15.81 -5.93
N ALA A 304 9.58 16.64 -4.94
CA ALA A 304 9.56 16.26 -3.53
C ALA A 304 8.16 15.93 -2.98
N ASN A 305 7.10 16.38 -3.66
CA ASN A 305 5.73 16.14 -3.26
C ASN A 305 5.10 14.94 -3.95
N SER A 306 5.79 14.25 -4.85
CA SER A 306 5.22 13.08 -5.54
C SER A 306 4.93 11.93 -4.58
N LEU A 307 3.70 11.43 -4.63
CA LEU A 307 3.23 10.25 -3.92
C LEU A 307 3.87 8.96 -4.46
N VAL A 308 4.06 8.84 -5.79
CA VAL A 308 4.85 7.71 -6.36
C VAL A 308 6.27 7.70 -5.81
N SER A 309 6.89 8.88 -5.69
CA SER A 309 8.21 9.01 -5.07
C SER A 309 8.20 8.62 -3.60
N ALA A 310 7.15 8.97 -2.87
CA ALA A 310 7.00 8.58 -1.47
C ALA A 310 6.87 7.06 -1.30
N ILE A 311 6.07 6.40 -2.15
CA ILE A 311 5.95 4.93 -2.19
C ILE A 311 7.32 4.30 -2.45
N TYR A 312 7.99 4.70 -3.52
CA TYR A 312 9.29 4.13 -3.89
C TYR A 312 10.36 4.35 -2.82
N ALA A 313 10.46 5.56 -2.28
CA ALA A 313 11.45 5.89 -1.25
C ALA A 313 11.22 5.11 0.04
N THR A 314 9.96 4.90 0.44
CA THR A 314 9.64 4.02 1.57
C THR A 314 9.98 2.56 1.26
N ALA A 315 9.64 2.08 0.05
CA ALA A 315 9.89 0.70 -0.38
C ALA A 315 11.37 0.31 -0.45
N THR A 316 12.25 1.28 -0.76
CA THR A 316 13.69 1.06 -0.95
C THR A 316 14.54 1.44 0.26
N GLY A 317 13.92 1.94 1.34
CA GLY A 317 14.63 2.48 2.49
C GLY A 317 15.37 3.80 2.21
N GLY A 318 15.20 4.38 1.01
CA GLY A 318 15.88 5.60 0.54
C GLY A 318 15.17 6.91 0.86
N GLY A 319 14.07 6.88 1.62
CA GLY A 319 13.47 8.11 2.14
C GLY A 319 14.32 8.69 3.26
N THR A 320 14.80 9.93 3.13
CA THR A 320 15.08 10.75 4.31
C THR A 320 13.83 10.72 5.20
N PRO A 321 13.95 10.38 6.50
CA PRO A 321 12.87 10.59 7.45
C PRO A 321 12.35 12.03 7.29
N PRO A 322 11.04 12.29 7.44
CA PRO A 322 10.47 13.61 7.19
C PRO A 322 11.29 14.71 7.91
N THR A 323 11.89 15.64 7.15
CA THR A 323 12.69 16.76 7.69
C THR A 323 11.84 17.93 8.19
N THR A 324 10.53 17.73 8.26
CA THR A 324 9.62 18.46 9.15
C THR A 324 8.72 17.39 9.77
N PRO A 325 8.82 17.08 11.06
CA PRO A 325 7.98 16.05 11.67
C PRO A 325 6.52 16.57 11.73
N PRO A 326 5.55 15.99 11.00
CA PRO A 326 4.15 16.13 11.34
C PRO A 326 3.88 15.26 12.58
N PRO A 327 2.94 15.63 13.46
CA PRO A 327 3.06 15.46 14.91
C PRO A 327 3.67 14.10 15.25
N ALA A 328 4.86 14.12 15.87
CA ALA A 328 5.34 12.97 16.61
C ALA A 328 4.15 12.43 17.40
N GLY A 329 3.96 11.11 17.39
CA GLY A 329 2.86 10.45 18.06
C GLY A 329 2.44 11.19 19.33
N ARG A 330 1.14 11.39 19.52
CA ARG A 330 0.58 12.02 20.71
C ARG A 330 1.27 11.48 21.96
N THR A 331 1.97 12.38 22.64
CA THR A 331 2.88 12.05 23.72
C THR A 331 2.28 12.52 25.04
N GLY A 332 2.23 11.62 26.01
CA GLY A 332 1.72 11.91 27.33
C GLY A 332 1.48 10.64 28.11
N ARG A 333 0.74 10.76 29.21
CA ARG A 333 0.32 9.61 30.00
C ARG A 333 -0.70 8.74 29.27
N ILE A 334 -0.57 7.44 29.45
CA ILE A 334 -1.66 6.49 29.21
C ILE A 334 -2.24 6.12 30.57
N THR A 335 -3.53 6.31 30.78
CA THR A 335 -4.20 5.95 32.04
C THR A 335 -5.17 4.80 31.85
N GLY A 336 -5.26 3.93 32.86
CA GLY A 336 -6.14 2.76 32.86
C GLY A 336 -6.99 2.67 34.13
N ILE A 337 -7.31 1.43 34.53
CA ILE A 337 -8.12 1.14 35.71
C ILE A 337 -7.63 1.88 36.97
N GLY A 338 -8.58 2.43 37.73
CA GLY A 338 -8.30 3.20 38.95
C GLY A 338 -7.57 4.53 38.72
N GLY A 339 -7.52 5.03 37.46
CA GLY A 339 -6.81 6.25 37.12
C GLY A 339 -5.28 6.11 37.14
N LYS A 340 -4.77 4.88 37.23
CA LYS A 340 -3.33 4.59 37.27
C LYS A 340 -2.70 4.79 35.90
N CYS A 341 -1.42 5.16 35.90
CA CYS A 341 -0.64 5.36 34.69
C CYS A 341 0.04 4.06 34.26
N VAL A 342 0.14 3.84 32.95
CA VAL A 342 1.04 2.83 32.37
C VAL A 342 2.48 3.30 32.62
N ASP A 343 3.26 2.45 33.28
CA ASP A 343 4.55 2.81 33.90
C ASP A 343 5.62 1.80 33.52
N ILE A 344 6.83 2.28 33.23
CA ILE A 344 8.02 1.46 33.06
C ILE A 344 8.68 1.26 34.43
N ALA A 345 8.73 0.03 34.90
CA ALA A 345 9.17 -0.29 36.25
C ALA A 345 10.56 0.27 36.55
N ALA A 346 10.66 0.98 37.68
CA ALA A 346 11.88 1.63 38.16
C ALA A 346 12.52 2.63 37.16
N ALA A 347 11.77 3.11 36.15
CA ALA A 347 12.28 3.93 35.05
C ALA A 347 13.49 3.32 34.32
N SER A 348 13.63 1.99 34.38
CA SER A 348 14.72 1.28 33.72
C SER A 348 14.49 1.24 32.21
N SER A 349 15.47 1.70 31.43
CA SER A 349 15.48 1.59 29.97
C SER A 349 16.17 0.31 29.50
N ALA A 350 16.25 -0.76 30.30
CA ALA A 350 16.77 -2.04 29.86
C ALA A 350 15.70 -2.82 29.06
N ASN A 351 16.11 -3.56 28.02
CA ASN A 351 15.21 -4.48 27.32
C ASN A 351 14.65 -5.52 28.30
N GLY A 352 13.36 -5.82 28.16
CA GLY A 352 12.66 -6.72 29.07
C GLY A 352 12.19 -6.07 30.37
N THR A 353 12.41 -4.76 30.55
CA THR A 353 11.85 -4.06 31.71
C THR A 353 10.32 -4.15 31.70
N ALA A 354 9.78 -4.49 32.86
CA ALA A 354 8.35 -4.64 33.09
C ALA A 354 7.57 -3.34 32.82
N VAL A 355 6.46 -3.46 32.10
CA VAL A 355 5.40 -2.44 32.06
C VAL A 355 4.30 -2.77 33.06
N GLN A 356 3.96 -1.81 33.91
CA GLN A 356 3.07 -2.00 35.07
C GLN A 356 2.07 -0.84 35.19
N LEU A 357 1.14 -0.96 36.12
CA LEU A 357 0.39 0.18 36.63
C LEU A 357 1.11 0.81 37.82
N TYR A 358 1.13 2.14 37.86
CA TYR A 358 1.60 2.88 39.01
C TYR A 358 0.81 4.17 39.20
N ASP A 359 0.89 4.75 40.39
CA ASP A 359 0.40 6.11 40.62
C ASP A 359 1.04 7.07 39.62
N CYS A 360 0.21 7.92 39.03
CA CYS A 360 0.67 8.93 38.09
C CYS A 360 1.58 9.91 38.84
N ASN A 361 2.88 9.86 38.53
CA ASN A 361 3.94 10.59 39.23
C ASN A 361 4.68 11.59 38.33
N GLY A 362 4.31 11.68 37.06
CA GLY A 362 4.87 12.64 36.09
C GLY A 362 6.29 12.33 35.64
N SER A 363 6.85 11.17 36.02
CA SER A 363 8.19 10.76 35.57
C SER A 363 8.20 10.38 34.08
N ALA A 364 9.39 10.39 33.47
CA ALA A 364 9.57 9.95 32.09
C ALA A 364 9.17 8.49 31.85
N ALA A 365 9.13 7.66 32.90
CA ALA A 365 8.67 6.26 32.83
C ALA A 365 7.17 6.12 32.52
N GLN A 366 6.40 7.21 32.66
CA GLN A 366 4.96 7.26 32.39
C GLN A 366 4.62 8.12 31.17
N ASN A 367 5.64 8.64 30.49
CA ASN A 367 5.47 9.44 29.30
C ASN A 367 5.59 8.55 28.07
N TRP A 368 4.47 8.31 27.40
CA TRP A 368 4.38 7.43 26.25
C TRP A 368 4.02 8.20 24.99
N THR A 369 4.72 7.90 23.91
CA THR A 369 4.41 8.36 22.56
C THR A 369 3.59 7.28 21.86
N VAL A 370 2.31 7.55 21.59
CA VAL A 370 1.52 6.70 20.70
C VAL A 370 1.83 7.10 19.27
N ALA A 371 2.78 6.40 18.67
CA ALA A 371 3.33 6.72 17.36
C ALA A 371 2.33 6.40 16.25
N THR A 372 2.43 7.18 15.17
CA THR A 372 1.61 6.98 13.98
C THR A 372 1.98 5.70 13.22
N ASP A 373 3.11 5.06 13.52
CA ASP A 373 3.49 3.77 12.92
C ASP A 373 2.88 2.54 13.63
N GLY A 374 1.98 2.76 14.60
CA GLY A 374 1.32 1.70 15.37
C GLY A 374 2.12 1.24 16.60
N THR A 375 3.30 1.79 16.86
CA THR A 375 4.05 1.51 18.09
C THR A 375 3.61 2.42 19.23
N VAL A 376 3.75 1.94 20.47
CA VAL A 376 3.61 2.75 21.69
C VAL A 376 4.98 2.80 22.34
N ARG A 377 5.57 3.99 22.51
CA ARG A 377 6.99 4.13 22.86
C ARG A 377 7.20 4.85 24.17
N GLY A 378 8.10 4.35 25.01
CA GLY A 378 8.46 4.93 26.30
C GLY A 378 9.94 4.70 26.58
N LEU A 379 10.62 5.71 27.14
CA LEU A 379 12.09 5.71 27.37
C LEU A 379 12.91 5.27 26.14
N GLY A 380 12.48 5.65 24.94
CA GLY A 380 13.17 5.31 23.68
C GLY A 380 12.95 3.87 23.19
N LYS A 381 12.07 3.10 23.82
CA LYS A 381 11.76 1.71 23.50
C LYS A 381 10.29 1.51 23.15
N CYS A 382 9.95 0.37 22.57
CA CYS A 382 8.61 0.01 22.17
C CYS A 382 7.91 -0.86 23.24
N LEU A 383 6.62 -0.63 23.45
CA LEU A 383 5.71 -1.49 24.21
C LEU A 383 5.60 -2.82 23.46
N ASP A 384 6.04 -3.90 24.09
CA ASP A 384 6.38 -5.16 23.44
C ASP A 384 5.71 -6.32 24.18
N VAL A 385 5.09 -7.23 23.43
CA VAL A 385 4.66 -8.52 23.99
C VAL A 385 5.87 -9.46 24.03
N ALA A 386 6.27 -9.85 25.25
CA ALA A 386 7.50 -10.59 25.48
C ALA A 386 7.56 -11.88 24.64
N ALA A 387 8.69 -12.07 23.95
CA ALA A 387 8.94 -13.20 23.05
C ALA A 387 7.87 -13.41 21.96
N ALA A 388 7.15 -12.34 21.58
CA ALA A 388 6.00 -12.41 20.67
C ALA A 388 4.92 -13.42 21.09
N GLY A 389 4.76 -13.62 22.41
CA GLY A 389 3.76 -14.53 22.97
C GLY A 389 2.34 -14.19 22.50
N THR A 390 1.53 -15.21 22.22
CA THR A 390 0.14 -15.04 21.75
C THR A 390 -0.90 -15.57 22.72
N ALA A 391 -0.48 -16.23 23.81
CA ALA A 391 -1.37 -16.77 24.83
C ALA A 391 -1.85 -15.69 25.81
N ASN A 392 -3.02 -15.92 26.42
CA ASN A 392 -3.47 -15.11 27.57
C ASN A 392 -2.42 -15.15 28.67
N GLY A 393 -2.12 -13.99 29.26
CA GLY A 393 -1.09 -13.87 30.29
C GLY A 393 0.32 -13.62 29.75
N SER A 394 0.53 -13.57 28.42
CA SER A 394 1.84 -13.19 27.87
C SER A 394 2.18 -11.76 28.31
N LEU A 395 3.31 -11.62 29.02
CA LEU A 395 3.68 -10.38 29.68
C LEU A 395 4.05 -9.29 28.68
N VAL A 396 3.75 -8.04 29.03
CA VAL A 396 4.18 -6.87 28.30
C VAL A 396 5.42 -6.26 28.96
N GLN A 397 6.35 -5.84 28.13
CA GLN A 397 7.63 -5.27 28.51
C GLN A 397 7.94 -4.06 27.61
N ILE A 398 9.04 -3.37 27.87
CA ILE A 398 9.69 -2.55 26.86
C ILE A 398 10.84 -3.31 26.20
N TYR A 399 10.99 -3.12 24.90
CA TYR A 399 12.09 -3.70 24.13
C TYR A 399 12.52 -2.73 23.03
N ASP A 400 13.75 -2.86 22.54
CA ASP A 400 14.19 -2.12 21.36
C ASP A 400 13.20 -2.30 20.22
N CYS A 401 12.86 -1.19 19.58
CA CYS A 401 11.93 -1.21 18.47
C CYS A 401 12.52 -2.03 17.31
N ASN A 402 11.93 -3.18 17.03
CA ASN A 402 12.46 -4.21 16.13
C ASN A 402 11.55 -4.47 14.92
N GLY A 403 10.45 -3.71 14.78
CA GLY A 403 9.55 -3.77 13.64
C GLY A 403 8.63 -4.99 13.60
N THR A 404 8.68 -5.86 14.61
CA THR A 404 7.80 -7.03 14.69
C THR A 404 6.39 -6.64 15.11
N GLY A 405 5.41 -7.49 14.78
CA GLY A 405 4.02 -7.26 15.18
C GLY A 405 3.77 -7.40 16.69
N ALA A 406 4.73 -7.91 17.47
CA ALA A 406 4.67 -7.90 18.94
C ALA A 406 4.71 -6.49 19.54
N GLN A 407 5.16 -5.51 18.76
CA GLN A 407 5.30 -4.10 19.17
C GLN A 407 4.21 -3.18 18.60
N GLN A 408 3.23 -3.77 17.92
CA GLN A 408 2.15 -3.08 17.24
C GLN A 408 0.89 -3.08 18.10
N TRP A 409 0.22 -1.93 18.15
CA TRP A 409 -0.97 -1.72 18.98
C TRP A 409 -2.01 -0.89 18.22
N GLN A 410 -3.24 -1.39 18.19
CA GLN A 410 -4.38 -0.77 17.53
C GLN A 410 -5.37 -0.29 18.58
N ALA A 411 -5.51 1.03 18.71
CA ALA A 411 -6.56 1.63 19.54
C ALA A 411 -7.93 1.32 18.93
N GLN A 412 -8.83 0.78 19.74
CA GLN A 412 -10.18 0.43 19.34
C GLN A 412 -11.17 1.50 19.84
N SER A 413 -12.32 1.65 19.16
CA SER A 413 -13.38 2.58 19.56
C SER A 413 -13.95 2.31 20.96
N ASN A 414 -13.83 1.08 21.45
CA ASN A 414 -14.24 0.68 22.81
C ASN A 414 -13.19 0.99 23.90
N GLY A 415 -12.11 1.69 23.56
CA GLY A 415 -11.04 2.10 24.48
C GLY A 415 -9.97 1.04 24.73
N THR A 416 -10.03 -0.12 24.07
CA THR A 416 -8.98 -1.14 24.20
C THR A 416 -7.78 -0.86 23.29
N LEU A 417 -6.61 -1.38 23.67
CA LEU A 417 -5.40 -1.41 22.82
C LEU A 417 -5.15 -2.86 22.39
N ARG A 418 -5.40 -3.19 21.13
CA ARG A 418 -5.31 -4.55 20.59
C ARG A 418 -3.97 -4.78 19.88
N ASN A 419 -3.28 -5.85 20.21
CA ASN A 419 -2.14 -6.31 19.46
C ASN A 419 -2.62 -7.13 18.24
N PRO A 420 -2.22 -6.79 16.99
CA PRO A 420 -2.77 -7.39 15.79
C PRO A 420 -2.23 -8.81 15.50
N VAL A 421 -1.11 -9.21 16.11
CA VAL A 421 -0.55 -10.56 15.93
C VAL A 421 -1.28 -11.57 16.82
N SER A 422 -1.45 -11.24 18.09
CA SER A 422 -2.14 -12.12 19.05
C SER A 422 -3.67 -12.00 19.00
N ASN A 423 -4.19 -10.93 18.37
CA ASN A 423 -5.59 -10.53 18.43
C ASN A 423 -6.13 -10.26 19.85
N LYS A 424 -5.22 -10.04 20.82
CA LYS A 424 -5.53 -9.83 22.24
C LYS A 424 -5.28 -8.38 22.65
N CYS A 425 -5.86 -7.97 23.76
CA CYS A 425 -5.84 -6.60 24.26
C CYS A 425 -4.84 -6.44 25.41
N LEU A 426 -4.22 -5.25 25.48
CA LEU A 426 -3.44 -4.82 26.65
C LEU A 426 -4.35 -4.82 27.88
N ASP A 427 -3.93 -5.53 28.92
CA ASP A 427 -4.75 -5.84 30.07
C ASP A 427 -3.92 -5.67 31.36
N ALA A 428 -4.52 -5.02 32.37
CA ALA A 428 -3.99 -5.00 33.73
C ALA A 428 -4.40 -6.27 34.47
N SER A 429 -3.39 -7.08 34.83
CA SER A 429 -3.58 -8.41 35.40
C SER A 429 -4.50 -8.41 36.63
N ASN A 430 -5.34 -9.45 36.72
CA ASN A 430 -6.28 -9.69 37.82
C ASN A 430 -7.28 -8.55 38.09
N ASN A 431 -7.57 -7.70 37.09
CA ASN A 431 -8.42 -6.52 37.24
C ASN A 431 -8.00 -5.61 38.42
N SER A 432 -6.69 -5.54 38.68
CA SER A 432 -6.11 -4.83 39.81
C SER A 432 -5.69 -3.42 39.42
N SER A 433 -5.92 -2.46 40.33
CA SER A 433 -5.39 -1.09 40.26
C SER A 433 -4.23 -0.85 41.25
N ALA A 434 -3.68 -1.89 41.87
CA ALA A 434 -2.55 -1.74 42.78
C ALA A 434 -1.27 -1.31 42.03
N ASN A 435 -0.41 -0.53 42.67
CA ASN A 435 0.91 -0.20 42.13
C ASN A 435 1.73 -1.47 41.95
N GLY A 436 2.41 -1.59 40.81
CA GLY A 436 3.17 -2.78 40.43
C GLY A 436 2.34 -3.86 39.72
N THR A 437 1.04 -3.64 39.50
CA THR A 437 0.22 -4.57 38.71
C THR A 437 0.81 -4.70 37.31
N ARG A 438 1.23 -5.91 36.91
CA ARG A 438 1.84 -6.15 35.60
C ARG A 438 0.81 -6.04 34.48
N LEU A 439 1.23 -5.46 33.37
CA LEU A 439 0.48 -5.54 32.12
C LEU A 439 0.84 -6.80 31.34
N HIS A 440 -0.16 -7.41 30.74
CA HIS A 440 -0.08 -8.58 29.88
C HIS A 440 -1.06 -8.43 28.72
N ILE A 441 -1.13 -9.41 27.83
CA ILE A 441 -2.22 -9.52 26.86
C ILE A 441 -3.27 -10.55 27.30
N TRP A 442 -4.54 -10.24 27.05
CA TRP A 442 -5.66 -11.14 27.31
C TRP A 442 -6.72 -11.01 26.21
N GLU A 443 -7.62 -11.98 26.10
CA GLU A 443 -8.80 -11.85 25.22
C GLU A 443 -9.49 -10.50 25.41
N CYS A 444 -9.87 -9.88 24.30
CA CYS A 444 -10.51 -8.57 24.32
C CYS A 444 -11.96 -8.71 24.77
N PHE A 445 -12.27 -8.24 25.98
CA PHE A 445 -13.64 -8.15 26.50
C PHE A 445 -14.01 -6.73 26.93
N ALA A 446 -13.11 -5.76 26.74
CA ALA A 446 -13.32 -4.34 27.01
C ALA A 446 -13.78 -4.04 28.45
N GLY A 447 -13.34 -4.86 29.41
CA GLY A 447 -13.49 -4.61 30.84
C GLY A 447 -12.66 -3.42 31.30
N THR A 448 -12.88 -2.97 32.54
CA THR A 448 -12.23 -1.78 33.10
C THR A 448 -10.70 -1.85 33.08
N ASN A 449 -10.12 -3.05 33.24
CA ASN A 449 -8.69 -3.31 33.18
C ASN A 449 -8.09 -3.39 31.77
N GLN A 450 -8.93 -3.27 30.72
CA GLN A 450 -8.50 -3.23 29.31
C GLN A 450 -8.79 -1.89 28.63
N ARG A 451 -9.39 -0.93 29.35
CA ARG A 451 -9.69 0.39 28.79
C ARG A 451 -8.59 1.37 29.13
N TRP A 452 -8.09 2.05 28.10
CA TRP A 452 -6.97 2.95 28.17
C TRP A 452 -7.37 4.31 27.63
N THR A 453 -7.15 5.36 28.42
CA THR A 453 -7.17 6.73 27.92
C THR A 453 -5.78 7.06 27.43
N LEU A 454 -5.68 7.26 26.12
CA LEU A 454 -4.40 7.53 25.47
C LEU A 454 -4.19 9.07 25.38
N PRO A 455 -2.95 9.56 25.22
CA PRO A 455 -2.66 11.00 25.10
C PRO A 455 -3.51 11.68 24.01
N ALA A 456 -3.94 12.93 24.20
CA ALA A 456 -4.70 13.65 23.18
C ALA A 456 -3.85 13.95 21.93
#